data_AF-A0A931ZSP0-F1
#
_entry.id   AF-A0A931ZSP0-F1
#
_cell.length_a   1.000
_cell.length_b   1.000
_cell.length_c   1.000
_cell.angle_alpha   90.00
_cell.angle_beta   90.00
_cell.angle_gamma   90.00
#
_symmetry.space_group_name_H-M   'P 1'
#
loop_
_entity.id
_entity.type
_entity.pdbx_description
1 polymer ?
#
loop_
_entity_poly.entity_id
_entity_poly.type
_entity_poly.pdbx_seq_one_letter_code
_entity_poly.pdbx_strand_id
1 'polypeptide(L)'
;MEISTMALGDIQAFPEVASVQYVSEDDALERARRQLVEFQGVFQDLETNPLPASLEIRLKPGFRDEDHVRQVADRLRGFRFVEDIRYGREWIAKLDRLRDIGAAVGLAIGIAFALASVIIIGTTIRMGVLHRSREIAIMRLVGATDGFIRRPFLLEGALKGAVGGAAAMGLNYAAYLAVDRTLFDSVFFSRAEAGLIVLFGTALGFLASAQSVRRHLARV
;
A
#
# COMPACT_ATOMS: atom_id res chain seq x y z
N MET A 1 11.87 -24.18 33.78
CA MET A 1 10.49 -24.12 33.24
C MET A 1 9.78 -22.81 33.57
N GLU A 2 9.86 -22.29 34.80
CA GLU A 2 9.15 -21.03 35.19
C GLU A 2 9.67 -19.74 34.51
N ILE A 3 10.97 -19.67 34.17
CA ILE A 3 11.55 -18.49 33.50
C ILE A 3 11.02 -18.35 32.06
N SER A 4 10.80 -19.45 31.37
CA SER A 4 10.31 -19.47 29.99
C SER A 4 8.84 -19.06 29.89
N THR A 5 8.00 -19.43 30.87
CA THR A 5 6.57 -19.06 30.90
C THR A 5 6.34 -17.59 31.28
N MET A 6 7.17 -17.02 32.18
CA MET A 6 7.10 -15.58 32.48
C MET A 6 7.60 -14.73 31.31
N ALA A 7 8.70 -15.13 30.65
CA ALA A 7 9.23 -14.45 29.47
C ALA A 7 8.25 -14.47 28.28
N LEU A 8 7.47 -15.54 28.11
CA LEU A 8 6.44 -15.65 27.08
C LEU A 8 5.33 -14.60 27.26
N GLY A 9 4.90 -14.34 28.50
CA GLY A 9 3.88 -13.35 28.81
C GLY A 9 4.33 -11.92 28.52
N ASP A 10 5.56 -11.58 28.90
CA ASP A 10 6.12 -10.23 28.70
C ASP A 10 6.34 -9.90 27.21
N ILE A 11 6.79 -10.87 26.41
CA ILE A 11 6.98 -10.68 24.97
C ILE A 11 5.63 -10.65 24.24
N GLN A 12 4.64 -11.45 24.66
CA GLN A 12 3.28 -11.38 24.10
C GLN A 12 2.58 -10.05 24.41
N ALA A 13 2.96 -9.36 25.49
CA ALA A 13 2.42 -8.05 25.84
C ALA A 13 2.91 -6.92 24.90
N PHE A 14 3.92 -7.17 24.06
CA PHE A 14 4.39 -6.17 23.10
C PHE A 14 3.32 -5.87 22.05
N PRO A 15 2.99 -4.58 21.81
CA PRO A 15 1.95 -4.21 20.86
C PRO A 15 2.25 -4.67 19.44
N GLU A 16 3.52 -4.86 19.09
CA GLU A 16 4.00 -5.26 17.77
C GLU A 16 3.92 -6.79 17.54
N VAL A 17 3.82 -7.59 18.60
CA VAL A 17 3.87 -9.07 18.54
C VAL A 17 2.48 -9.66 18.31
N ALA A 18 2.36 -10.52 17.30
CA ALA A 18 1.13 -11.25 16.97
C ALA A 18 1.06 -12.61 17.68
N SER A 19 2.19 -13.34 17.75
CA SER A 19 2.25 -14.61 18.45
C SER A 19 3.69 -14.94 18.85
N VAL A 20 3.86 -15.62 19.98
CA VAL A 20 5.13 -16.20 20.40
C VAL A 20 4.93 -17.70 20.58
N GLN A 21 5.78 -18.51 19.95
CA GLN A 21 5.77 -19.96 20.09
C GLN A 21 7.12 -20.43 20.66
N TYR A 22 7.06 -21.23 21.72
CA TYR A 22 8.23 -21.93 22.22
C TYR A 22 8.44 -23.20 21.41
N VAL A 23 9.65 -23.37 20.90
CA VAL A 23 10.07 -24.56 20.17
C VAL A 23 11.15 -25.24 21.01
N SER A 24 10.83 -26.44 21.50
CA SER A 24 11.78 -27.26 22.25
C SER A 24 12.90 -27.76 21.34
N GLU A 25 14.01 -28.20 21.94
CA GLU A 25 15.15 -28.78 21.21
C GLU A 25 14.69 -29.97 20.35
N ASP A 26 13.87 -30.85 20.92
CA ASP A 26 13.33 -32.03 20.23
C ASP A 26 12.39 -31.65 19.07
N ASP A 27 11.50 -30.67 19.29
CA ASP A 27 10.62 -30.16 18.24
C ASP A 27 11.40 -29.50 17.10
N ALA A 28 12.48 -28.78 17.43
CA ALA A 28 13.35 -28.15 16.44
C ALA A 28 14.03 -29.19 15.54
N LEU A 29 14.52 -30.29 16.13
CA LEU A 29 15.15 -31.39 15.40
C LEU A 29 14.15 -32.12 14.49
N GLU A 30 12.94 -32.38 14.99
CA GLU A 30 11.90 -33.03 14.19
C GLU A 30 11.43 -32.16 13.02
N ARG A 31 11.33 -30.84 13.21
CA ARG A 31 11.03 -29.88 12.12
C ARG A 31 12.16 -29.82 11.10
N ALA A 32 13.41 -29.75 11.55
CA ALA A 32 14.58 -29.71 10.66
C ALA A 32 14.64 -30.96 9.77
N ARG A 33 14.41 -32.15 10.33
CA ARG A 33 14.36 -33.41 9.58
C ARG A 33 13.25 -33.44 8.52
N ARG A 34 12.09 -32.82 8.80
CA ARG A 34 10.95 -32.76 7.87
C ARG A 34 11.16 -31.73 6.75
N GLN A 35 11.79 -30.60 7.05
CA GLN A 35 11.95 -29.49 6.09
C GLN A 35 13.22 -29.61 5.26
N LEU A 36 14.30 -30.19 5.80
CA LEU A 36 15.58 -30.37 5.12
C LEU A 36 15.80 -31.84 4.78
N VAL A 37 14.95 -32.38 3.91
CA VAL A 37 14.96 -33.80 3.49
C VAL A 37 16.34 -34.22 2.94
N GLU A 38 17.02 -33.32 2.24
CA GLU A 38 18.37 -33.55 1.68
C GLU A 38 19.48 -33.73 2.74
N PHE A 39 19.26 -33.27 3.98
CA PHE A 39 20.23 -33.33 5.07
C PHE A 39 19.85 -34.36 6.14
N GLN A 40 18.84 -35.20 5.91
CA GLN A 40 18.34 -36.16 6.89
C GLN A 40 19.41 -37.11 7.43
N GLY A 41 20.38 -37.54 6.61
CA GLY A 41 21.48 -38.41 7.04
C GLY A 41 22.39 -37.75 8.08
N VAL A 42 22.69 -36.46 7.91
CA VAL A 42 23.52 -35.68 8.86
C VAL A 42 22.83 -35.55 10.22
N PHE A 43 21.49 -35.50 10.24
CA PHE A 43 20.71 -35.40 11.47
C PHE A 43 20.40 -36.75 12.14
N GLN A 44 20.70 -37.88 11.48
CA GLN A 44 20.54 -39.23 12.04
C GLN A 44 21.80 -39.70 12.77
N ASP A 45 22.98 -39.28 12.31
CA ASP A 45 24.28 -39.68 12.88
C ASP A 45 24.74 -38.81 14.08
N LEU A 46 23.89 -37.90 14.58
CA LEU A 46 24.20 -37.05 15.73
C LEU A 46 23.89 -37.78 17.05
N GLU A 47 24.93 -38.00 17.87
CA GLU A 47 24.80 -38.59 19.21
C GLU A 47 24.08 -37.69 20.23
N THR A 48 24.01 -36.37 19.97
CA THR A 48 23.34 -35.38 20.84
C THR A 48 22.73 -34.26 20.00
N ASN A 49 21.55 -33.77 20.39
CA ASN A 49 20.82 -32.72 19.68
C ASN A 49 21.59 -31.38 19.74
N PRO A 50 22.08 -30.83 18.61
CA PRO A 50 22.84 -29.60 18.61
C PRO A 50 21.95 -28.34 18.53
N LEU A 51 20.63 -28.50 18.41
CA LEU A 51 19.69 -27.40 18.21
C LEU A 51 19.21 -26.85 19.56
N PRO A 52 19.46 -25.56 19.87
CA PRO A 52 18.99 -24.96 21.11
C PRO A 52 17.47 -24.75 21.08
N ALA A 53 16.86 -24.72 22.26
CA ALA A 53 15.48 -24.27 22.40
C ALA A 53 15.34 -22.82 21.90
N SER A 54 14.27 -22.51 21.18
CA SER A 54 14.07 -21.19 20.58
C SER A 54 12.66 -20.64 20.78
N LEU A 55 12.55 -19.31 20.75
CA LEU A 55 11.28 -18.59 20.77
C LEU A 55 11.03 -18.02 19.38
N GLU A 56 10.01 -18.52 18.68
CA GLU A 56 9.60 -18.02 17.38
C GLU A 56 8.56 -16.89 17.58
N ILE A 57 8.94 -15.68 17.18
CA ILE A 57 8.13 -14.47 17.38
C ILE A 57 7.60 -14.01 16.01
N ARG A 58 6.28 -13.93 15.88
CA ARG A 58 5.61 -13.40 14.69
C ARG A 58 5.10 -12.01 14.99
N LEU A 59 5.44 -11.04 14.15
CA LEU A 59 4.95 -9.65 14.27
C LEU A 59 3.61 -9.46 13.55
N LYS A 60 2.83 -8.49 14.05
CA LYS A 60 1.55 -8.09 13.47
C LYS A 60 1.74 -7.49 12.06
N PRO A 61 0.73 -7.60 11.18
CA PRO A 61 0.71 -6.85 9.92
C PRO A 61 0.95 -5.36 10.19
N GLY A 62 1.87 -4.73 9.46
CA GLY A 62 2.26 -3.33 9.64
C GLY A 62 3.52 -3.08 10.48
N PHE A 63 4.04 -4.08 11.21
CA PHE A 63 5.30 -4.00 11.98
C PHE A 63 6.39 -4.93 11.42
N ARG A 64 6.30 -5.28 10.14
CA ARG A 64 7.15 -6.30 9.49
C ARG A 64 8.24 -5.71 8.59
N ASP A 65 8.42 -4.39 8.61
CA ASP A 65 9.52 -3.70 7.96
C ASP A 65 10.82 -3.81 8.77
N GLU A 66 11.94 -3.53 8.11
CA GLU A 66 13.29 -3.61 8.66
C GLU A 66 13.43 -2.82 9.97
N ASP A 67 12.86 -1.62 10.04
CA ASP A 67 13.02 -0.73 11.19
C ASP A 67 12.27 -1.26 12.43
N HIS A 68 11.01 -1.68 12.28
CA HIS A 68 10.25 -2.24 13.41
C HIS A 68 10.82 -3.60 13.85
N VAL A 69 11.19 -4.47 12.91
CA VAL A 69 11.83 -5.75 13.25
C VAL A 69 13.15 -5.52 13.99
N ARG A 70 13.95 -4.55 13.56
CA ARG A 70 15.20 -4.17 14.24
C ARG A 70 14.93 -3.66 15.65
N GLN A 71 13.94 -2.78 15.85
CA GLN A 71 13.58 -2.26 17.17
C GLN A 71 13.12 -3.36 18.12
N VAL A 72 12.28 -4.29 17.66
CA VAL A 72 11.84 -5.42 18.47
C VAL A 72 13.02 -6.33 18.80
N ALA A 73 13.89 -6.63 17.84
CA ALA A 73 15.10 -7.42 18.07
C ALA A 73 16.02 -6.75 19.10
N ASP A 74 16.26 -5.44 19.01
CA ASP A 74 17.10 -4.71 19.96
C ASP A 74 16.49 -4.69 21.38
N ARG A 75 15.16 -4.56 21.49
CA ARG A 75 14.45 -4.67 22.77
C ARG A 75 14.59 -6.07 23.37
N LEU A 76 14.52 -7.10 22.55
CA LEU A 76 14.67 -8.49 22.96
C LEU A 76 16.11 -8.83 23.40
N ARG A 77 17.14 -8.22 22.78
CA ARG A 77 18.54 -8.40 23.20
C ARG A 77 18.80 -7.91 24.62
N GLY A 78 17.98 -7.00 25.13
CA GLY A 78 18.09 -6.48 26.49
C GLY A 78 17.74 -7.50 27.59
N PHE A 79 17.10 -8.61 27.25
CA PHE A 79 16.74 -9.64 28.22
C PHE A 79 17.88 -10.64 28.45
N ARG A 80 18.19 -10.93 29.71
CA ARG A 80 19.31 -11.84 30.08
C ARG A 80 19.14 -13.28 29.63
N PHE A 81 17.94 -13.70 29.24
CA PHE A 81 17.65 -15.05 28.76
C PHE A 81 17.80 -15.21 27.24
N VAL A 82 18.12 -14.11 26.52
CA VAL A 82 18.28 -14.12 25.06
C VAL A 82 19.77 -14.20 24.73
N GLU A 83 20.20 -15.32 24.17
CA GLU A 83 21.60 -15.56 23.80
C GLU A 83 21.92 -15.08 22.37
N ASP A 84 21.05 -15.38 21.40
CA ASP A 84 21.17 -14.94 20.00
C ASP A 84 19.78 -14.59 19.43
N ILE A 85 19.73 -13.63 18.50
CA ILE A 85 18.51 -13.28 17.77
C ILE A 85 18.78 -13.37 16.28
N ARG A 86 18.19 -14.41 15.68
CA ARG A 86 18.24 -14.64 14.24
C ARG A 86 16.94 -14.18 13.61
N TYR A 87 17.01 -13.04 12.93
CA TYR A 87 15.99 -12.61 11.99
C TYR A 87 16.68 -12.39 10.64
N GLY A 88 15.98 -12.67 9.54
CA GLY A 88 16.51 -12.56 8.18
C GLY A 88 16.74 -11.11 7.75
N ARG A 89 17.59 -10.36 8.46
CA ARG A 89 17.83 -8.91 8.30
C ARG A 89 18.15 -8.55 6.86
N GLU A 90 19.09 -9.25 6.24
CA GLU A 90 19.49 -8.99 4.85
C GLU A 90 18.36 -9.28 3.87
N TRP A 91 17.55 -10.30 4.13
CA TRP A 91 16.39 -10.64 3.31
C TRP A 91 15.27 -9.61 3.44
N ILE A 92 14.94 -9.19 4.66
CA ILE A 92 13.95 -8.15 4.94
C ILE A 92 14.38 -6.83 4.31
N ALA A 93 15.65 -6.43 4.49
CA ALA A 93 16.20 -5.21 3.88
C ALA A 93 16.13 -5.24 2.35
N LYS A 94 16.43 -6.38 1.71
CA LYS A 94 16.29 -6.55 0.25
C LYS A 94 14.84 -6.42 -0.19
N LEU A 95 13.91 -7.03 0.54
CA LEU A 95 12.49 -6.98 0.24
C LEU A 95 11.91 -5.57 0.39
N ASP A 96 12.29 -4.85 1.45
CA ASP A 96 11.88 -3.47 1.68
C ASP A 96 12.43 -2.54 0.60
N ARG A 97 13.70 -2.70 0.20
CA ARG A 97 14.26 -1.93 -0.94
C ARG A 97 13.51 -2.22 -2.24
N LEU A 98 13.15 -3.46 -2.50
CA LEU A 98 12.38 -3.82 -3.70
C LEU A 98 10.98 -3.18 -3.67
N ARG A 99 10.34 -3.18 -2.49
CA ARG A 99 9.07 -2.49 -2.26
C ARG A 99 9.20 -0.99 -2.50
N ASP A 100 10.25 -0.35 -1.98
CA ASP A 100 10.47 1.09 -2.11
C ASP A 100 10.74 1.51 -3.56
N ILE A 101 11.54 0.72 -4.30
CA ILE A 101 11.74 0.91 -5.74
C ILE A 101 10.41 0.79 -6.47
N GLY A 102 9.62 -0.24 -6.17
CA GLY A 102 8.30 -0.44 -6.73
C GLY A 102 7.36 0.76 -6.46
N ALA A 103 7.37 1.26 -5.22
CA ALA A 103 6.59 2.43 -4.83
C ALA A 103 7.04 3.70 -5.57
N ALA A 104 8.35 3.93 -5.71
CA ALA A 104 8.90 5.08 -6.43
C ALA A 104 8.55 5.05 -7.93
N VAL A 105 8.68 3.89 -8.58
CA VAL A 105 8.29 3.70 -9.99
C VAL A 105 6.79 3.90 -10.16
N GLY A 106 5.99 3.30 -9.28
CA GLY A 106 4.53 3.47 -9.28
C GLY A 106 4.11 4.94 -9.13
N LEU A 107 4.76 5.68 -8.23
CA LEU A 107 4.51 7.11 -8.04
C LEU A 107 4.89 7.91 -9.29
N ALA A 108 6.04 7.64 -9.90
CA ALA A 108 6.49 8.32 -11.11
C ALA A 108 5.49 8.12 -12.28
N ILE A 109 5.04 6.88 -12.49
CA ILE A 109 4.02 6.54 -13.48
C ILE A 109 2.69 7.22 -13.13
N GLY A 110 2.28 7.20 -11.86
CA GLY A 110 1.06 7.86 -11.39
C GLY A 110 1.05 9.36 -11.65
N ILE A 111 2.16 10.05 -11.40
CA ILE A 111 2.32 11.48 -11.72
C ILE A 111 2.22 11.72 -13.23
N ALA A 112 2.87 10.89 -14.05
CA ALA A 112 2.79 11.01 -15.50
C ALA A 112 1.34 10.88 -16.02
N PHE A 113 0.59 9.90 -15.52
CA PHE A 113 -0.83 9.74 -15.87
C PHE A 113 -1.71 10.86 -15.32
N ALA A 114 -1.42 11.39 -14.13
CA ALA A 114 -2.13 12.55 -13.59
C ALA A 114 -1.94 13.76 -14.51
N LEU A 115 -0.71 14.03 -14.97
CA LEU A 115 -0.43 15.11 -15.94
C LEU A 115 -1.14 14.86 -17.28
N ALA A 116 -1.08 13.64 -17.80
CA ALA A 116 -1.78 13.28 -19.03
C ALA A 116 -3.30 13.51 -18.92
N SER A 117 -3.91 13.11 -17.81
CA SER A 117 -5.35 13.32 -17.57
C SER A 117 -5.71 14.80 -17.48
N VAL A 118 -4.89 15.63 -16.81
CA VAL A 118 -5.09 17.08 -16.75
C VAL A 118 -5.05 17.70 -18.15
N ILE A 119 -4.12 17.26 -18.99
CA ILE A 119 -4.00 17.74 -20.37
C ILE A 119 -5.25 17.33 -21.18
N ILE A 120 -5.64 16.06 -21.14
CA ILE A 120 -6.79 15.52 -21.91
C ILE A 120 -8.12 16.16 -21.47
N ILE A 121 -8.35 16.28 -20.16
CA ILE A 121 -9.54 16.94 -19.63
C ILE A 121 -9.51 18.42 -20.04
N GLY A 122 -8.36 19.08 -19.89
CA GLY A 122 -8.19 20.48 -20.26
C GLY A 122 -8.49 20.77 -21.72
N THR A 123 -7.99 19.95 -22.64
CA THR A 123 -8.26 20.07 -24.09
C THR A 123 -9.71 19.77 -24.42
N THR A 124 -10.30 18.76 -23.79
CA THR A 124 -11.73 18.43 -23.97
C THR A 124 -12.62 19.59 -23.55
N ILE A 125 -12.36 20.19 -22.39
CA ILE A 125 -13.14 21.34 -21.90
C ILE A 125 -12.95 22.56 -22.81
N ARG A 126 -11.72 22.79 -23.31
CA ARG A 126 -11.47 23.86 -24.29
C ARG A 126 -12.35 23.70 -25.54
N MET A 127 -12.41 22.49 -26.09
CA MET A 127 -13.27 22.19 -27.24
C MET A 127 -14.75 22.44 -26.91
N GLY A 128 -15.21 21.97 -25.73
CA GLY A 128 -16.59 22.20 -25.28
C GLY A 128 -16.96 23.68 -25.15
N VAL A 129 -16.06 24.51 -24.61
CA VAL A 129 -16.24 25.97 -24.53
C VAL A 129 -16.35 26.58 -25.92
N LEU A 130 -15.51 26.15 -26.86
CA LEU A 130 -15.52 26.68 -28.22
C LEU A 130 -16.84 26.36 -28.95
N HIS A 131 -17.34 25.13 -28.78
CA HIS A 131 -18.62 24.70 -29.32
C HIS A 131 -19.82 25.50 -28.75
N ARG A 132 -19.75 25.91 -27.48
CA ARG A 132 -20.79 26.74 -26.83
C ARG A 132 -20.51 28.24 -26.86
N SER A 133 -19.56 28.70 -27.67
CA SER A 133 -19.13 30.11 -27.71
C SER A 133 -20.28 31.10 -27.97
N ARG A 134 -21.23 30.76 -28.85
CA ARG A 134 -22.43 31.60 -29.11
C ARG A 134 -23.34 31.71 -27.90
N GLU A 135 -23.60 30.61 -27.21
CA GLU A 135 -24.42 30.61 -25.98
C GLU A 135 -23.75 31.44 -24.88
N ILE A 136 -22.43 31.32 -24.75
CA ILE A 136 -21.63 32.10 -23.79
C ILE A 136 -21.71 33.59 -24.10
N ALA A 137 -21.66 33.98 -25.38
CA ALA A 137 -21.82 35.37 -25.79
C ALA A 137 -23.22 35.92 -25.40
N ILE A 138 -24.28 35.15 -25.64
CA ILE A 138 -25.64 35.53 -25.24
C ILE A 138 -25.74 35.67 -23.72
N MET A 139 -25.21 34.71 -22.95
CA MET A 139 -25.21 34.77 -21.49
C MET A 139 -24.49 36.03 -20.97
N ARG A 140 -23.38 36.42 -21.59
CA ARG A 140 -22.66 37.65 -21.24
C ARG A 140 -23.47 38.92 -21.54
N LEU A 141 -24.20 38.96 -22.66
CA LEU A 141 -25.05 40.10 -23.02
C LEU A 141 -26.19 40.33 -22.03
N VAL A 142 -26.69 39.27 -21.41
CA VAL A 142 -27.74 39.33 -20.37
C VAL A 142 -27.15 39.58 -18.96
N GLY A 143 -25.83 39.78 -18.85
CA GLY A 143 -25.16 40.13 -17.59
C GLY A 143 -24.73 38.94 -16.73
N ALA A 144 -24.64 37.73 -17.29
CA ALA A 144 -24.15 36.57 -16.55
C ALA A 144 -22.68 36.76 -16.10
N THR A 145 -22.39 36.43 -14.85
CA THR A 145 -21.03 36.48 -14.30
C THR A 145 -20.15 35.37 -14.88
N ASP A 146 -18.84 35.60 -14.99
CA ASP A 146 -17.89 34.55 -15.39
C ASP A 146 -18.01 33.30 -14.52
N GLY A 147 -18.28 33.44 -13.21
CA GLY A 147 -18.51 32.32 -12.32
C GLY A 147 -19.69 31.44 -12.74
N PHE A 148 -20.80 32.05 -13.17
CA PHE A 148 -21.98 31.33 -13.67
C PHE A 148 -21.66 30.52 -14.93
N ILE A 149 -20.92 31.13 -15.87
CA ILE A 149 -20.50 30.49 -17.13
C ILE A 149 -19.52 29.33 -16.86
N ARG A 150 -18.68 29.44 -15.82
CA ARG A 150 -17.63 28.46 -15.48
C ARG A 150 -18.14 27.19 -14.81
N ARG A 151 -19.12 27.31 -13.91
CA ARG A 151 -19.66 26.19 -13.11
C ARG A 151 -19.99 24.92 -13.89
N PRO A 152 -20.71 24.95 -15.04
CA PRO A 152 -21.04 23.71 -15.76
C PRO A 152 -19.79 22.98 -16.25
N PHE A 153 -18.77 23.70 -16.72
CA PHE A 153 -17.50 23.10 -17.16
C PHE A 153 -16.70 22.52 -16.00
N LEU A 154 -16.69 23.19 -14.84
CA LEU A 154 -16.07 22.67 -13.62
C LEU A 154 -16.71 21.35 -13.19
N LEU A 155 -18.04 21.28 -13.24
CA LEU A 155 -18.82 20.08 -12.92
C LEU A 155 -18.55 18.96 -13.93
N GLU A 156 -18.48 19.25 -15.23
CA GLU A 156 -18.08 18.26 -16.23
C GLU A 156 -16.69 17.65 -15.94
N GLY A 157 -15.72 18.49 -15.57
CA GLY A 157 -14.38 18.04 -15.21
C GLY A 157 -14.39 17.16 -13.96
N ALA A 158 -15.07 17.61 -12.90
CA ALA A 158 -15.22 16.86 -11.67
C ALA A 158 -15.90 15.51 -11.91
N LEU A 159 -16.97 15.47 -12.73
CA LEU A 159 -17.70 14.25 -13.06
C LEU A 159 -16.85 13.28 -13.88
N LYS A 160 -16.11 13.76 -14.89
CA LYS A 160 -15.15 12.95 -15.65
C LYS A 160 -14.09 12.34 -14.72
N GLY A 161 -13.57 13.12 -13.78
CA GLY A 161 -12.63 12.67 -12.75
C GLY A 161 -13.23 11.64 -11.79
N ALA A 162 -14.46 11.86 -11.33
CA ALA A 162 -15.19 10.95 -10.44
C ALA A 162 -15.47 9.60 -11.10
N VAL A 163 -15.98 9.62 -12.35
CA VAL A 163 -16.25 8.40 -13.13
C VAL A 163 -14.95 7.66 -13.41
N GLY A 164 -13.88 8.38 -13.77
CA GLY A 164 -12.55 7.78 -13.95
C GLY A 164 -12.02 7.12 -12.67
N GLY A 165 -12.15 7.78 -11.53
CA GLY A 165 -11.76 7.23 -10.23
C GLY A 165 -12.59 6.00 -9.84
N ALA A 166 -13.91 6.05 -10.04
CA ALA A 166 -14.80 4.92 -9.78
C ALA A 166 -14.51 3.72 -10.71
N ALA A 167 -14.25 3.97 -12.00
CA ALA A 167 -13.85 2.94 -12.94
C ALA A 167 -12.49 2.32 -12.57
N ALA A 168 -11.50 3.14 -12.20
CA ALA A 168 -10.20 2.66 -11.73
C ALA A 168 -10.34 1.79 -10.48
N MET A 169 -11.19 2.18 -9.53
CA MET A 169 -11.49 1.38 -8.34
C MET A 169 -12.15 0.04 -8.69
N GLY A 170 -13.09 0.05 -9.64
CA GLY A 170 -13.73 -1.18 -10.15
C GLY A 170 -12.73 -2.12 -10.82
N LEU A 171 -11.83 -1.59 -11.66
CA LEU A 171 -10.76 -2.37 -12.29
C LEU A 171 -9.78 -2.92 -11.25
N ASN A 172 -9.42 -2.12 -10.24
CA ASN A 172 -8.54 -2.55 -9.16
C ASN A 172 -9.17 -3.68 -8.35
N TYR A 173 -10.47 -3.58 -8.04
CA TYR A 173 -11.21 -4.63 -7.35
C TYR A 173 -11.29 -5.93 -8.18
N ALA A 174 -11.50 -5.82 -9.50
CA ALA A 174 -11.48 -6.98 -10.39
C ALA A 174 -10.09 -7.65 -10.43
N ALA A 175 -9.02 -6.85 -10.48
CA ALA A 175 -7.64 -7.34 -10.43
C ALA A 175 -7.35 -8.03 -9.08
N TYR A 176 -7.80 -7.44 -7.97
CA TYR A 176 -7.70 -8.04 -6.64
C TYR A 176 -8.35 -9.42 -6.60
N LEU A 177 -9.60 -9.54 -7.07
CA LEU A 177 -10.32 -10.81 -7.07
C LEU A 177 -9.64 -11.89 -7.93
N ALA A 178 -8.96 -11.50 -9.00
CA ALA A 178 -8.19 -12.42 -9.84
C ALA A 178 -6.90 -12.89 -9.14
N VAL A 179 -6.21 -12.00 -8.43
CA VAL A 179 -4.96 -12.32 -7.72
C VAL A 179 -5.22 -13.17 -6.48
N ASP A 180 -6.20 -12.79 -5.68
CA ASP A 180 -6.57 -13.47 -4.42
C ASP A 180 -6.92 -14.94 -4.66
N ARG A 181 -7.63 -15.24 -5.75
CA ARG A 181 -7.98 -16.62 -6.13
C ARG A 181 -6.81 -17.46 -6.62
N THR A 182 -5.71 -16.85 -7.07
CA THR A 182 -4.70 -17.55 -7.87
C THR A 182 -3.33 -17.63 -7.20
N LEU A 183 -2.96 -16.63 -6.38
CA LEU A 183 -1.58 -16.47 -5.90
C LEU A 183 -1.47 -16.48 -4.37
N PHE A 184 -2.03 -15.49 -3.68
CA PHE A 184 -1.86 -15.31 -2.22
C PHE A 184 -3.00 -14.50 -1.60
N ASP A 185 -3.31 -14.78 -0.32
CA ASP A 185 -4.19 -13.96 0.53
C ASP A 185 -3.71 -12.51 0.54
N SER A 186 -4.45 -11.65 -0.18
CA SER A 186 -4.08 -10.25 -0.36
C SER A 186 -5.00 -9.36 0.48
N VAL A 187 -4.44 -8.32 1.10
CA VAL A 187 -5.25 -7.31 1.81
C VAL A 187 -5.71 -6.27 0.80
N PHE A 188 -7.03 -6.12 0.63
CA PHE A 188 -7.58 -5.08 -0.21
C PHE A 188 -7.66 -3.73 0.50
N PHE A 189 -7.71 -2.65 -0.27
CA PHE A 189 -7.92 -1.30 0.24
C PHE A 189 -9.16 -1.22 1.13
N SER A 190 -9.04 -0.51 2.23
CA SER A 190 -10.17 -0.15 3.08
C SER A 190 -11.18 0.72 2.33
N ARG A 191 -12.43 0.75 2.82
CA ARG A 191 -13.48 1.62 2.25
C ARG A 191 -13.09 3.10 2.24
N ALA A 192 -12.28 3.52 3.22
CA ALA A 192 -11.79 4.90 3.30
C ALA A 192 -10.77 5.20 2.19
N GLU A 193 -9.81 4.32 1.96
CA GLU A 193 -8.80 4.46 0.90
C GLU A 193 -9.46 4.44 -0.49
N ALA A 194 -10.43 3.56 -0.70
CA ALA A 194 -11.25 3.52 -1.91
C ALA A 194 -11.96 4.87 -2.17
N GLY A 195 -12.57 5.44 -1.12
CA GLY A 195 -13.20 6.75 -1.19
C GLY A 195 -12.21 7.86 -1.52
N LEU A 196 -11.01 7.82 -0.95
CA LEU A 196 -9.94 8.79 -1.22
C LEU A 196 -9.47 8.73 -2.68
N ILE A 197 -9.40 7.55 -3.30
CA ILE A 197 -9.02 7.42 -4.72
C ILE A 197 -10.04 8.11 -5.63
N VAL A 198 -11.34 7.86 -5.39
CA VAL A 198 -12.41 8.50 -6.17
C VAL A 198 -12.40 10.01 -5.95
N LEU A 199 -12.26 10.45 -4.70
CA LEU A 199 -12.18 11.87 -4.35
C LEU A 199 -10.98 12.55 -5.01
N PHE A 200 -9.82 11.89 -5.03
CA PHE A 200 -8.63 12.38 -5.70
C PHE A 200 -8.84 12.53 -7.20
N GLY A 201 -9.47 11.54 -7.84
CA GLY A 201 -9.89 11.62 -9.25
C GLY A 201 -10.82 12.80 -9.52
N THR A 202 -11.84 13.00 -8.68
CA THR A 202 -12.76 14.15 -8.75
C THR A 202 -12.02 15.47 -8.59
N ALA A 203 -11.12 15.58 -7.61
CA ALA A 203 -10.34 16.78 -7.35
C ALA A 203 -9.41 17.11 -8.53
N LEU A 204 -8.71 16.11 -9.09
CA LEU A 204 -7.88 16.27 -10.28
C LEU A 204 -8.71 16.75 -11.48
N GLY A 205 -9.86 16.13 -11.73
CA GLY A 205 -10.76 16.53 -12.83
C GLY A 205 -11.30 17.95 -12.67
N PHE A 206 -11.66 18.33 -11.44
CA PHE A 206 -12.07 19.69 -11.10
C PHE A 206 -10.94 20.70 -11.33
N LEU A 207 -9.73 20.42 -10.84
CA LEU A 207 -8.56 21.28 -11.00
C LEU A 207 -8.16 21.45 -12.47
N ALA A 208 -8.17 20.36 -13.23
CA ALA A 208 -7.89 20.37 -14.67
C ALA A 208 -8.87 21.27 -15.43
N SER A 209 -10.17 21.13 -15.14
CA SER A 209 -11.22 21.96 -15.73
C SER A 209 -11.08 23.43 -15.30
N ALA A 210 -10.87 23.70 -14.01
CA ALA A 210 -10.69 25.05 -13.49
C ALA A 210 -9.54 25.80 -14.15
N GLN A 211 -8.39 25.12 -14.31
CA GLN A 211 -7.23 25.68 -14.99
C GLN A 211 -7.52 25.96 -16.47
N SER A 212 -8.19 25.04 -17.17
CA SER A 212 -8.50 25.20 -18.59
C SER A 212 -9.48 26.35 -18.82
N VAL A 213 -10.59 26.35 -18.08
CA VAL A 213 -11.67 27.32 -18.22
C VAL A 213 -11.19 28.73 -17.87
N ARG A 214 -10.42 28.90 -16.79
CA ARG A 214 -9.85 30.21 -16.40
C ARG A 214 -8.99 30.82 -17.51
N ARG A 215 -8.17 30.01 -18.16
CA ARG A 215 -7.26 30.47 -19.23
C ARG A 215 -7.99 30.85 -20.52
N HIS A 216 -9.10 30.18 -20.84
CA HIS A 216 -9.75 30.32 -22.15
C HIS A 216 -10.93 31.30 -22.15
N LEU A 217 -11.72 31.37 -21.08
CA LEU A 217 -12.78 32.39 -20.96
C LEU A 217 -12.24 33.82 -20.82
N ALA A 218 -10.96 33.98 -20.51
CA ALA A 218 -10.30 35.30 -20.52
C ALA A 218 -9.91 35.76 -21.94
N ARG A 219 -9.98 34.88 -22.95
CA ARG A 219 -9.61 35.16 -24.34
C ARG A 219 -10.80 35.21 -25.31
N VAL A 220 -11.95 34.70 -24.87
CA VAL A 220 -13.27 34.80 -25.54
C VAL A 220 -14.04 35.89 -24.83
#